data_AF-A0A197K769-F1
#
_entry.id   AF-A0A197K769-F1
#
_cell.length_a   1.000
_cell.length_b   1.000
_cell.length_c   1.000
_cell.angle_alpha   90.00
_cell.angle_beta   90.00
_cell.angle_gamma   90.00
#
_symmetry.space_group_name_H-M   'P 1'
#
loop_
_entity.id
_entity.type
_entity.pdbx_description
1 polymer ?
#
loop_
_entity_poly.entity_id
_entity_poly.type
_entity_poly.pdbx_seq_one_letter_code
_entity_poly.pdbx_strand_id
1 'polypeptide(L)'
;MLTRMLLSRLSVANLTKPLALALQLDPNDSSATGITTGSSLDYLAHIRHLNIEAGASLELTSAGVTNSLPPRQLAYIQSDEFNRLYQSNPFAPDYFQYYDDEHCNIMQKYYEVLLHQEAVWCMAYPILEQLQSFTIPYMPSIKHYLKVVGRFKNLEEVRFNMNEMFEDPYYFEMSPETRRPHNDLVIQDMMRFVQEHVRLFEGRLKCVHRLGEYSMEWDDPQDTTLMDITRLLPPLKKPTRLDARNWQRYLAHRHSTDLTYVWEFDSGDMPDSWEDTVCNNQPFFQACRSLRILKISTRRTGLFKWAVQEKRDREWNSGSTAVGIGMGSPFGVDDSEIDLGLGSIGAGSDVTPSLPQPYIGPNERQDDEVPMPRHCPLRGCASGPTVFLGLEWLACTDV
;
A
#
# COMPACT_ATOMS: atom_id res chain seq x y z
N MET A 1 16.64 -13.63 -6.44
CA MET A 1 17.65 -14.02 -7.47
C MET A 1 17.84 -12.97 -8.57
N LEU A 2 16.77 -12.32 -9.07
CA LEU A 2 16.84 -11.37 -10.19
C LEU A 2 17.66 -10.11 -9.88
N THR A 3 17.46 -9.50 -8.70
CA THR A 3 18.17 -8.28 -8.28
C THR A 3 19.68 -8.49 -8.29
N ARG A 4 20.15 -9.60 -7.71
CA ARG A 4 21.57 -9.98 -7.71
C ARG A 4 22.12 -10.15 -9.12
N MET A 5 21.37 -10.81 -10.01
CA MET A 5 21.75 -10.99 -11.41
C MET A 5 21.87 -9.65 -12.15
N LEU A 6 20.95 -8.71 -11.92
CA LEU A 6 21.00 -7.39 -12.55
C LEU A 6 22.20 -6.57 -12.04
N LEU A 7 22.43 -6.56 -10.73
CA LEU A 7 23.57 -5.86 -10.13
C LEU A 7 24.91 -6.44 -10.60
N SER A 8 25.03 -7.75 -10.78
CA SER A 8 26.27 -8.37 -11.28
C SER A 8 26.57 -8.05 -12.74
N ARG A 9 25.64 -7.43 -13.48
CA ARG A 9 25.87 -6.92 -14.84
C ARG A 9 26.35 -5.47 -14.87
N LEU A 10 26.26 -4.75 -13.76
CA LEU A 10 26.78 -3.40 -13.66
C LEU A 10 28.31 -3.41 -13.57
N SER A 11 28.94 -2.37 -14.11
CA SER A 11 30.38 -2.16 -13.91
C SER A 11 30.69 -2.05 -12.41
N VAL A 12 31.76 -2.69 -11.95
CA VAL A 12 32.22 -2.61 -10.55
C VAL A 12 32.45 -1.16 -10.12
N ALA A 13 32.88 -0.28 -11.05
CA ALA A 13 33.07 1.14 -10.78
C ALA A 13 31.76 1.89 -10.44
N ASN A 14 30.60 1.32 -10.80
CA ASN A 14 29.28 1.89 -10.50
C ASN A 14 28.67 1.29 -9.22
N LEU A 15 29.31 0.30 -8.60
CA LEU A 15 28.85 -0.32 -7.37
C LEU A 15 29.48 0.39 -6.17
N THR A 16 28.67 0.66 -5.15
CA THR A 16 29.20 1.15 -3.88
C THR A 16 29.88 0.03 -3.11
N LYS A 17 30.81 0.41 -2.22
CA LYS A 17 31.56 -0.53 -1.36
C LYS A 17 30.67 -1.59 -0.68
N PRO A 18 29.55 -1.25 0.00
CA PRO A 18 28.68 -2.26 0.60
C PRO A 18 28.14 -3.27 -0.43
N LEU A 19 27.71 -2.82 -1.62
CA LEU A 19 27.23 -3.72 -2.67
C LEU A 19 28.33 -4.63 -3.23
N ALA A 20 29.53 -4.08 -3.47
CA ALA A 20 30.65 -4.87 -3.95
C ALA A 20 31.01 -6.00 -2.96
N LEU A 21 30.99 -5.71 -1.66
CA LEU A 21 31.18 -6.70 -0.59
C LEU A 21 30.05 -7.73 -0.53
N ALA A 22 28.79 -7.31 -0.71
CA ALA A 22 27.63 -8.20 -0.75
C ALA A 22 27.69 -9.18 -1.94
N LEU A 23 28.17 -8.71 -3.09
CA LEU A 23 28.34 -9.51 -4.30
C LEU A 23 29.64 -10.34 -4.31
N GLN A 24 30.47 -10.22 -3.27
CA GLN A 24 31.78 -10.89 -3.14
C GLN A 24 32.74 -10.54 -4.28
N LEU A 25 32.66 -9.31 -4.79
CA LEU A 25 33.56 -8.81 -5.83
C LEU A 25 34.88 -8.40 -5.17
N ASP A 26 36.00 -8.87 -5.74
CA ASP A 26 37.31 -8.44 -5.26
C ASP A 26 37.70 -7.12 -5.94
N PRO A 27 37.95 -6.04 -5.17
CA PRO A 27 38.30 -4.74 -5.75
C PRO A 27 39.65 -4.76 -6.49
N ASN A 28 40.52 -5.74 -6.20
CA ASN A 28 41.81 -5.89 -6.87
C ASN A 28 41.73 -6.76 -8.13
N ASP A 29 40.63 -7.46 -8.34
CA ASP A 29 40.44 -8.32 -9.50
C ASP A 29 40.07 -7.47 -10.72
N SER A 30 41.09 -6.85 -11.31
CA SER A 30 40.98 -6.08 -12.55
C SER A 30 40.48 -6.94 -13.72
N SER A 31 40.62 -8.28 -13.63
CA SER A 31 40.11 -9.24 -14.62
C SER A 31 38.58 -9.27 -14.69
N ALA A 32 37.88 -8.82 -13.64
CA ALA A 32 36.42 -8.77 -13.60
C ALA A 32 35.81 -7.60 -14.40
N THR A 33 36.64 -6.72 -14.99
CA THR A 33 36.16 -5.70 -15.96
C THR A 33 35.79 -6.27 -17.32
N GLY A 34 36.01 -7.57 -17.54
CA GLY A 34 35.38 -8.31 -18.62
C GLY A 34 33.89 -8.46 -18.37
N ILE A 35 33.12 -7.40 -18.64
CA ILE A 35 31.70 -7.52 -19.01
C ILE A 35 31.63 -8.76 -19.89
N THR A 36 30.83 -9.74 -19.50
CA THR A 36 30.57 -10.92 -20.31
C THR A 36 29.95 -10.43 -21.62
N THR A 37 30.81 -10.08 -22.57
CA THR A 37 30.47 -9.60 -23.92
C THR A 37 29.70 -10.64 -24.72
N GLY A 38 29.52 -11.84 -24.16
CA GLY A 38 28.74 -12.93 -24.72
C GLY A 38 27.21 -12.81 -24.59
N SER A 39 26.66 -11.91 -23.76
CA SER A 39 25.20 -11.69 -23.76
C SER A 39 24.84 -10.31 -24.29
N SER A 40 24.37 -10.26 -25.53
CA SER A 40 23.93 -9.06 -26.25
C SER A 40 22.73 -8.32 -25.63
N LEU A 41 22.13 -8.84 -24.55
CA LEU A 41 20.88 -8.32 -23.98
C LEU A 41 21.16 -7.39 -22.80
N ASP A 42 20.87 -6.10 -22.99
CA ASP A 42 20.77 -5.12 -21.90
C ASP A 42 19.40 -5.26 -21.21
N TYR A 43 19.34 -6.10 -20.18
CA TYR A 43 18.11 -6.31 -19.42
C TYR A 43 17.58 -5.03 -18.78
N LEU A 44 18.46 -4.08 -18.41
CA LEU A 44 18.03 -2.83 -17.77
C LEU A 44 17.21 -1.98 -18.75
N ALA A 45 17.55 -1.99 -20.05
CA ALA A 45 16.79 -1.27 -21.08
C ALA A 45 15.31 -1.69 -21.19
N HIS A 46 14.93 -2.85 -20.63
CA HIS A 46 13.55 -3.35 -20.64
C HIS A 46 12.77 -3.06 -19.35
N ILE A 47 13.43 -2.56 -18.29
CA ILE A 47 12.77 -2.27 -17.02
C ILE A 47 12.01 -0.94 -17.13
N ARG A 48 10.69 -0.98 -16.93
CA ARG A 48 9.82 0.21 -16.83
C ARG A 48 9.30 0.44 -15.42
N HIS A 49 9.27 -0.60 -14.61
CA HIS A 49 8.75 -0.56 -13.24
C HIS A 49 9.83 -1.13 -12.34
N LEU A 50 10.40 -0.28 -11.48
CA LEU A 50 11.43 -0.67 -10.53
C LEU A 50 10.91 -0.41 -9.12
N ASN A 51 10.09 -1.35 -8.65
CA ASN A 51 9.39 -1.28 -7.38
C ASN A 51 9.89 -2.41 -6.48
N ILE A 52 11.13 -2.29 -6.00
CA ILE A 52 11.74 -3.31 -5.14
C ILE A 52 11.30 -3.03 -3.71
N GLU A 53 10.63 -4.00 -3.09
CA GLU A 53 10.24 -3.93 -1.68
C GLU A 53 11.43 -4.24 -0.76
N ALA A 54 11.43 -3.69 0.45
CA ALA A 54 12.52 -3.89 1.41
C ALA A 54 12.70 -5.37 1.81
N GLY A 55 11.61 -6.16 1.81
CA GLY A 55 11.69 -7.61 2.02
C GLY A 55 12.42 -8.35 0.89
N ALA A 56 12.37 -7.85 -0.35
CA ALA A 56 13.02 -8.50 -1.49
C ALA A 56 14.55 -8.34 -1.49
N SER A 57 15.11 -7.35 -0.76
CA SER A 57 16.57 -7.22 -0.58
C SER A 57 17.19 -8.26 0.34
N LEU A 58 16.39 -9.00 1.12
CA LEU A 58 16.88 -10.16 1.88
C LEU A 58 17.51 -11.24 0.97
N GLU A 59 17.28 -11.18 -0.35
CA GLU A 59 17.95 -12.04 -1.32
C GLU A 59 19.41 -11.62 -1.65
N LEU A 60 19.81 -10.37 -1.33
CA LEU A 60 21.15 -9.86 -1.61
C LEU A 60 22.16 -10.32 -0.57
N THR A 61 21.73 -10.40 0.70
CA THR A 61 22.43 -11.17 1.70
C THR A 61 22.07 -12.64 1.44
N SER A 62 23.04 -13.53 1.28
CA SER A 62 22.77 -14.98 1.13
C SER A 62 22.19 -15.61 2.41
N ALA A 63 21.68 -14.78 3.32
CA ALA A 63 21.61 -14.98 4.76
C ALA A 63 20.17 -14.90 5.30
N GLY A 64 19.15 -14.89 4.44
CA GLY A 64 17.75 -15.04 4.88
C GLY A 64 17.48 -16.29 5.75
N VAL A 65 18.46 -17.20 5.90
CA VAL A 65 18.39 -18.42 6.72
C VAL A 65 19.63 -18.64 7.62
N THR A 66 20.74 -17.90 7.44
CA THR A 66 21.97 -18.14 8.20
C THR A 66 22.47 -16.86 8.87
N ASN A 67 22.48 -16.84 10.21
CA ASN A 67 22.91 -15.72 11.06
C ASN A 67 24.39 -15.28 10.91
N SER A 68 25.09 -15.67 9.84
CA SER A 68 26.51 -15.34 9.66
C SER A 68 26.75 -14.63 8.32
N LEU A 69 26.91 -13.31 8.40
CA LEU A 69 27.47 -12.52 7.30
C LEU A 69 28.92 -12.96 7.01
N PRO A 70 29.38 -12.91 5.75
CA PRO A 70 30.77 -13.18 5.43
C PRO A 70 31.75 -12.30 6.23
N PRO A 71 32.96 -12.78 6.60
CA PRO A 71 33.90 -12.03 7.43
C PRO A 71 34.25 -10.63 6.91
N ARG A 72 34.33 -10.45 5.58
CA ARG A 72 34.59 -9.14 4.96
C ARG A 72 33.44 -8.14 5.18
N GLN A 73 32.20 -8.61 5.21
CA GLN A 73 31.03 -7.76 5.48
C GLN A 73 30.98 -7.41 6.97
N LEU A 74 31.22 -8.37 7.87
CA LEU A 74 31.32 -8.10 9.31
C LEU A 74 32.42 -7.07 9.62
N ALA A 75 33.60 -7.22 9.03
CA ALA A 75 34.70 -6.27 9.20
C ALA A 75 34.33 -4.86 8.70
N TYR A 76 33.54 -4.76 7.62
CA TYR A 76 33.04 -3.46 7.15
C TYR A 76 32.01 -2.86 8.11
N ILE A 77 31.06 -3.64 8.59
CA ILE A 77 30.04 -3.20 9.56
C ILE A 77 30.70 -2.71 10.86
N GLN A 78 31.80 -3.34 11.28
CA GLN A 78 32.57 -2.97 12.46
C GLN A 78 33.55 -1.80 12.22
N SER A 79 33.63 -1.25 11.01
CA SER A 79 34.59 -0.19 10.67
C SER A 79 34.12 1.20 11.04
N ASP A 80 35.06 2.13 11.27
CA ASP A 80 34.77 3.55 11.52
C ASP A 80 34.06 4.24 10.34
N GLU A 81 34.25 3.72 9.12
CA GLU A 81 33.55 4.21 7.93
C GLU A 81 32.05 3.93 8.04
N PHE A 82 31.68 2.68 8.34
CA PHE A 82 30.29 2.30 8.49
C PHE A 82 29.64 2.96 9.71
N ASN A 83 30.37 3.07 10.82
CA ASN A 83 29.90 3.78 12.01
C ASN A 83 29.57 5.26 11.71
N ARG A 84 30.40 5.96 10.91
CA ARG A 84 30.11 7.34 10.49
C ARG A 84 28.86 7.43 9.60
N LEU A 85 28.65 6.45 8.71
CA LEU A 85 27.42 6.37 7.90
C LEU A 85 26.21 6.19 8.82
N TYR A 86 26.26 5.24 9.75
CA TYR A 86 25.20 5.02 10.73
C TYR A 86 24.90 6.28 11.54
N GLN A 87 25.92 6.93 12.12
CA GLN A 87 25.76 8.15 12.91
C GLN A 87 25.16 9.32 12.13
N SER A 88 25.33 9.35 10.81
CA SER A 88 24.72 10.39 9.98
C SER A 88 23.21 10.24 9.85
N ASN A 89 22.69 9.01 9.96
CA ASN A 89 21.27 8.69 9.83
C ASN A 89 20.96 7.45 10.70
N PRO A 90 20.97 7.57 12.03
CA PRO A 90 20.74 6.44 12.92
C PRO A 90 19.27 5.99 12.85
N PHE A 91 19.01 4.75 13.26
CA PHE A 91 17.65 4.31 13.53
C PHE A 91 17.02 5.10 14.68
N ALA A 92 15.69 5.07 14.77
CA ALA A 92 14.98 5.65 15.89
C ALA A 92 15.47 5.02 17.21
N PRO A 93 15.64 5.80 18.30
CA PRO A 93 16.14 5.30 19.59
C PRO A 93 15.34 4.11 20.16
N ASP A 94 14.07 4.01 19.80
CA ASP A 94 13.15 3.00 20.34
C ASP A 94 13.05 1.75 19.46
N TYR A 95 13.60 1.79 18.24
CA TYR A 95 13.78 0.60 17.40
C TYR A 95 14.61 -0.49 18.13
N PHE A 96 15.48 -0.06 19.05
CA PHE A 96 16.32 -0.93 19.87
C PHE A 96 15.50 -1.78 20.85
N GLN A 97 14.31 -1.33 21.25
CA GLN A 97 13.48 -2.03 22.24
C GLN A 97 12.84 -3.32 21.70
N TYR A 98 12.76 -3.48 20.37
CA TYR A 98 12.16 -4.66 19.72
C TYR A 98 13.13 -5.84 19.59
N TYR A 99 14.42 -5.59 19.74
CA TYR A 99 15.46 -6.59 19.64
C TYR A 99 16.08 -6.75 21.02
N ASP A 100 15.48 -7.63 21.82
CA ASP A 100 15.77 -7.88 23.24
C ASP A 100 17.24 -8.21 23.55
N ASP A 101 18.09 -8.49 22.55
CA ASP A 101 19.54 -8.59 22.79
C ASP A 101 20.35 -8.42 21.49
N GLU A 102 21.53 -7.79 21.65
CA GLU A 102 22.63 -7.58 20.70
C GLU A 102 22.56 -6.35 19.76
N HIS A 103 23.26 -5.29 20.14
CA HIS A 103 23.72 -4.19 19.26
C HIS A 103 24.30 -4.68 17.91
N CYS A 104 24.92 -5.87 17.88
CA CYS A 104 25.43 -6.50 16.67
C CYS A 104 24.33 -6.74 15.63
N ASN A 105 23.09 -7.01 16.04
CA ASN A 105 21.96 -7.20 15.12
C ASN A 105 21.55 -5.89 14.47
N ILE A 106 21.64 -4.77 15.18
CA ILE A 106 21.18 -3.46 14.70
C ILE A 106 22.07 -2.93 13.58
N MET A 107 23.39 -3.03 13.74
CA MET A 107 24.32 -2.62 12.70
C MET A 107 24.19 -3.50 11.44
N GLN A 108 23.89 -4.79 11.61
CA GLN A 108 23.59 -5.68 10.49
C GLN A 108 22.27 -5.31 9.80
N LYS A 109 21.22 -4.98 10.56
CA LYS A 109 19.96 -4.48 9.99
C LYS A 109 20.13 -3.17 9.24
N TYR A 110 20.92 -2.25 9.79
CA TYR A 110 21.27 -1.01 9.09
C TYR A 110 22.02 -1.30 7.78
N TYR A 111 22.92 -2.27 7.80
CA TYR A 111 23.64 -2.70 6.60
C TYR A 111 22.70 -3.30 5.55
N GLU A 112 21.70 -4.09 5.94
CA GLU A 112 20.67 -4.62 5.02
C GLU A 112 19.86 -3.50 4.37
N VAL A 113 19.44 -2.50 5.14
CA VAL A 113 18.74 -1.30 4.62
C VAL A 113 19.63 -0.52 3.65
N LEU A 114 20.89 -0.32 4.02
CA LEU A 114 21.86 0.36 3.16
C LEU A 114 22.05 -0.40 1.84
N LEU A 115 22.21 -1.72 1.89
CA LEU A 115 22.31 -2.56 0.69
C LEU A 115 21.09 -2.42 -0.21
N HIS A 116 19.88 -2.40 0.35
CA HIS A 116 18.66 -2.18 -0.42
C HIS A 116 18.68 -0.83 -1.15
N GLN A 117 18.96 0.25 -0.42
CA GLN A 117 19.00 1.60 -0.99
C GLN A 117 20.02 1.72 -2.12
N GLU A 118 21.23 1.22 -1.86
CA GLU A 118 22.33 1.23 -2.81
C GLU A 118 21.99 0.39 -4.04
N ALA A 119 21.40 -0.80 -3.85
CA ALA A 119 21.00 -1.67 -4.95
C ALA A 119 19.97 -0.98 -5.86
N VAL A 120 18.91 -0.43 -5.26
CA VAL A 120 17.87 0.30 -6.00
C VAL A 120 18.48 1.47 -6.75
N TRP A 121 19.36 2.26 -6.12
CA TRP A 121 20.04 3.37 -6.78
C TRP A 121 20.91 2.93 -7.95
N CYS A 122 21.81 1.96 -7.74
CA CYS A 122 22.71 1.46 -8.78
C CYS A 122 21.96 0.90 -10.01
N MET A 123 20.81 0.25 -9.79
CA MET A 123 19.96 -0.24 -10.88
C MET A 123 19.14 0.88 -11.54
N ALA A 124 18.59 1.81 -10.77
CA ALA A 124 17.72 2.87 -11.28
C ALA A 124 18.50 3.94 -12.03
N TYR A 125 19.65 4.37 -11.49
CA TYR A 125 20.43 5.49 -12.00
C TYR A 125 20.71 5.44 -13.52
N PRO A 126 21.12 4.31 -14.13
CA PRO A 126 21.35 4.27 -15.58
C PRO A 126 20.07 4.35 -16.43
N ILE A 127 18.89 4.13 -15.85
CA ILE A 127 17.62 3.98 -16.59
C ILE A 127 16.49 4.90 -16.10
N LEU A 128 16.78 5.95 -15.33
CA LEU A 128 15.76 6.85 -14.77
C LEU A 128 14.82 7.42 -15.83
N GLU A 129 15.33 7.69 -17.03
CA GLU A 129 14.60 8.25 -18.16
C GLU A 129 13.51 7.34 -18.72
N GLN A 130 13.56 6.03 -18.49
CA GLN A 130 12.58 5.08 -19.01
C GLN A 130 11.63 4.54 -17.92
N LEU A 131 11.92 4.80 -16.65
CA LEU A 131 11.06 4.36 -15.56
C LEU A 131 9.70 5.06 -15.64
N GLN A 132 8.65 4.25 -15.59
CA GLN A 132 7.24 4.65 -15.51
C GLN A 132 6.70 4.51 -14.08
N SER A 133 7.20 3.54 -13.32
CA SER A 133 6.88 3.36 -11.91
C SER A 133 8.17 3.13 -11.14
N PHE A 134 8.35 3.82 -10.02
CA PHE A 134 9.57 3.73 -9.22
C PHE A 134 9.29 3.83 -7.73
N THR A 135 9.89 2.92 -6.96
CA THR A 135 9.94 3.03 -5.50
C THR A 135 11.22 3.76 -5.10
N ILE A 136 11.06 4.92 -4.48
CA ILE A 136 12.14 5.62 -3.78
C ILE A 136 12.28 4.96 -2.40
N PRO A 137 13.42 4.31 -2.12
CA PRO A 137 13.67 3.71 -0.81
C PRO A 137 13.89 4.81 0.24
N TYR A 138 13.88 4.41 1.51
CA TYR A 138 13.88 5.24 2.72
C TYR A 138 14.70 6.55 2.70
N MET A 139 14.27 7.50 3.55
CA MET A 139 14.64 8.91 3.63
C MET A 139 15.85 9.13 4.56
N PRO A 140 17.05 9.21 3.99
CA PRO A 140 17.61 10.52 3.64
C PRO A 140 17.87 10.67 2.14
N SER A 141 17.69 9.57 1.41
CA SER A 141 18.10 9.39 0.02
C SER A 141 17.27 10.20 -0.96
N ILE A 142 16.09 10.70 -0.59
CA ILE A 142 15.29 11.59 -1.45
C ILE A 142 16.07 12.80 -1.93
N LYS A 143 17.00 13.33 -1.12
CA LYS A 143 17.87 14.43 -1.52
C LYS A 143 18.75 14.06 -2.73
N HIS A 144 19.11 12.79 -2.88
CA HIS A 144 19.83 12.30 -4.06
C HIS A 144 18.91 12.25 -5.28
N TYR A 145 17.68 11.75 -5.12
CA TYR A 145 16.68 11.71 -6.19
C TYR A 145 16.25 13.11 -6.64
N LEU A 146 16.12 14.05 -5.71
CA LEU A 146 15.83 15.47 -6.00
C LEU A 146 16.88 16.09 -6.93
N LYS A 147 18.17 15.79 -6.74
CA LYS A 147 19.26 16.30 -7.60
C LYS A 147 19.15 15.81 -9.05
N VAL A 148 18.47 14.70 -9.28
CA VAL A 148 18.30 14.08 -10.61
C VAL A 148 16.84 13.99 -11.03
N VAL A 149 15.94 14.77 -10.41
CA VAL A 149 14.49 14.72 -10.69
C VAL A 149 14.19 14.95 -12.18
N GLY A 150 14.98 15.80 -12.84
CA GLY A 150 14.90 16.06 -14.29
C GLY A 150 15.23 14.88 -15.21
N ARG A 151 15.68 13.73 -14.66
CA ARG A 151 15.85 12.50 -15.45
C ARG A 151 14.58 11.64 -15.49
N PHE A 152 13.62 11.84 -14.58
CA PHE A 152 12.40 11.02 -14.47
C PHE A 152 11.30 11.38 -15.49
N LYS A 153 11.67 11.63 -16.75
CA LYS A 153 10.74 12.13 -17.78
C LYS A 153 9.50 11.26 -18.04
N ASN A 154 9.63 9.95 -17.81
CA ASN A 154 8.60 8.97 -18.09
C ASN A 154 7.82 8.53 -16.85
N LEU A 155 8.17 9.04 -15.66
CA LEU A 155 7.61 8.59 -14.39
C LEU A 155 6.14 8.97 -14.26
N GLU A 156 5.28 7.96 -14.22
CA GLU A 156 3.83 8.09 -14.03
C GLU A 156 3.41 7.74 -12.60
N GLU A 157 4.19 6.94 -11.89
CA GLU A 157 3.92 6.51 -10.52
C GLU A 157 5.19 6.56 -9.69
N VAL A 158 5.11 7.16 -8.51
CA VAL A 158 6.18 7.11 -7.51
C VAL A 158 5.66 6.52 -6.22
N ARG A 159 6.44 5.62 -5.61
CA ARG A 159 6.16 5.07 -4.30
C ARG A 159 7.27 5.50 -3.35
N PHE A 160 6.92 6.14 -2.25
CA PHE A 160 7.87 6.49 -1.21
C PHE A 160 7.81 5.41 -0.13
N ASN A 161 8.88 4.64 0.00
CA ASN A 161 8.96 3.61 1.03
C ASN A 161 9.41 4.24 2.35
N MET A 162 8.44 4.44 3.24
CA MET A 162 8.61 4.88 4.62
C MET A 162 8.80 3.60 5.43
N ASN A 163 10.05 3.14 5.49
CA ASN A 163 10.36 1.89 6.17
C ASN A 163 10.30 2.07 7.70
N GLU A 164 9.67 1.11 8.38
CA GLU A 164 9.44 1.11 9.83
C GLU A 164 10.74 1.11 10.63
N MET A 165 11.89 0.76 10.05
CA MET A 165 13.14 0.68 10.83
C MET A 165 13.65 2.04 11.36
N PHE A 166 13.07 3.13 10.89
CA PHE A 166 13.33 4.48 11.39
C PHE A 166 12.08 5.16 11.95
N GLU A 167 10.91 4.53 11.77
CA GLU A 167 9.72 4.93 12.51
C GLU A 167 9.77 4.15 13.81
N ASP A 168 9.63 4.83 14.95
CA ASP A 168 9.59 4.10 16.22
C ASP A 168 8.43 3.07 16.14
N PRO A 169 8.63 1.80 16.43
CA PRO A 169 7.50 0.86 16.50
C PRO A 169 6.53 1.17 17.68
N TYR A 170 6.98 1.94 18.67
CA TYR A 170 6.18 2.73 19.62
C TYR A 170 5.93 4.17 19.15
N TYR A 171 6.04 4.44 17.84
CA TYR A 171 5.73 5.76 17.28
C TYR A 171 4.32 6.15 17.69
N PHE A 172 3.38 5.21 17.85
CA PHE A 172 2.03 5.48 18.36
C PHE A 172 1.94 5.80 19.86
N GLU A 173 2.97 5.53 20.64
CA GLU A 173 3.08 5.85 22.07
C GLU A 173 3.92 7.10 22.33
N MET A 174 4.80 7.50 21.39
CA MET A 174 5.56 8.75 21.47
C MET A 174 4.64 9.98 21.57
N SER A 175 5.06 11.04 22.25
CA SER A 175 4.27 12.27 22.23
C SER A 175 4.19 12.87 20.81
N PRO A 176 3.05 13.45 20.38
CA PRO A 176 2.92 14.07 19.06
C PRO A 176 4.02 15.10 18.75
N GLU A 177 4.57 15.77 19.76
CA GLU A 177 5.63 16.77 19.62
C GLU A 177 6.97 16.16 19.20
N THR A 178 7.26 14.91 19.59
CA THR A 178 8.50 14.21 19.23
C THR A 178 8.40 13.57 17.85
N ARG A 179 7.20 13.14 17.46
CA ARG A 179 6.90 12.53 16.14
C ARG A 179 7.04 13.51 14.97
N ARG A 180 6.58 14.75 15.16
CA ARG A 180 6.40 15.75 14.08
C ARG A 180 7.69 16.15 13.34
N PRO A 181 8.81 16.49 14.01
CA PRO A 181 9.93 17.13 13.31
C PRO A 181 10.60 16.27 12.23
N HIS A 182 10.71 14.96 12.45
CA HIS A 182 11.35 14.07 11.48
C HIS A 182 10.43 13.81 10.28
N ASN A 183 9.15 13.52 10.55
CA ASN A 183 8.17 13.26 9.50
C ASN A 183 7.87 14.50 8.67
N ASP A 184 7.85 15.70 9.27
CA ASP A 184 7.65 16.95 8.55
C ASP A 184 8.75 17.18 7.51
N LEU A 185 10.02 16.92 7.85
CA LEU A 185 11.13 17.08 6.90
C LEU A 185 11.05 16.07 5.74
N VAL A 186 10.71 14.83 6.05
CA VAL A 186 10.54 13.78 5.05
C VAL A 186 9.40 14.11 4.10
N ILE A 187 8.25 14.48 4.66
CA ILE A 187 7.07 14.95 3.95
C ILE A 187 7.42 16.14 3.05
N GLN A 188 8.18 17.11 3.55
CA GLN A 188 8.59 18.28 2.78
C GLN A 188 9.48 17.89 1.60
N ASP A 189 10.41 16.97 1.78
CA ASP A 189 11.26 16.49 0.68
C ASP A 189 10.44 15.68 -0.34
N MET A 190 9.47 14.85 0.10
CA MET A 190 8.52 14.15 -0.78
C MET A 190 7.69 15.14 -1.60
N MET A 191 7.10 16.13 -0.93
CA MET A 191 6.32 17.17 -1.58
C MET A 191 7.19 17.95 -2.57
N ARG A 192 8.43 18.31 -2.20
CA ARG A 192 9.38 18.98 -3.10
C ARG A 192 9.71 18.13 -4.33
N PHE A 193 9.88 16.82 -4.17
CA PHE A 193 10.12 15.91 -5.29
C PHE A 193 8.95 15.91 -6.26
N VAL A 194 7.73 15.77 -5.73
CA VAL A 194 6.49 15.78 -6.54
C VAL A 194 6.30 17.13 -7.23
N GLN A 195 6.48 18.24 -6.51
CA GLN A 195 6.39 19.60 -7.06
C GLN A 195 7.37 19.81 -8.22
N GLU A 196 8.65 19.47 -8.02
CA GLU A 196 9.66 19.63 -9.06
C GLU A 196 9.40 18.73 -10.26
N HIS A 197 8.96 17.48 -10.03
CA HIS A 197 8.62 16.57 -11.11
C HIS A 197 7.43 17.08 -11.93
N VAL A 198 6.33 17.47 -11.28
CA VAL A 198 5.15 18.03 -11.94
C VAL A 198 5.48 19.31 -12.71
N ARG A 199 6.34 20.18 -12.14
CA ARG A 199 6.80 21.41 -12.79
C ARG A 199 7.62 21.12 -14.06
N LEU A 200 8.45 20.09 -14.05
CA LEU A 200 9.31 19.71 -15.18
C LEU A 200 8.56 18.87 -16.24
N PHE A 201 7.59 18.06 -15.82
CA PHE A 201 6.89 17.08 -16.65
C PHE A 201 5.36 17.16 -16.43
N GLU A 202 4.76 18.27 -16.89
CA GLU A 202 3.35 18.56 -16.66
C GLU A 202 2.43 17.41 -17.08
N GLY A 203 1.57 16.99 -16.15
CA GLY A 203 0.58 15.94 -16.40
C GLY A 203 1.16 14.52 -16.50
N ARG A 204 2.47 14.32 -16.34
CA ARG A 204 3.13 13.02 -16.46
C ARG A 204 2.92 12.15 -15.23
N LEU A 205 3.21 12.67 -14.04
CA LEU A 205 3.01 11.96 -12.78
C LEU A 205 1.51 11.81 -12.51
N LYS A 206 1.04 10.58 -12.39
CA LYS A 206 -0.38 10.22 -12.22
C LYS A 206 -0.68 9.70 -10.82
N CYS A 207 0.31 9.12 -10.15
CA CYS A 207 0.10 8.47 -8.88
C CYS A 207 1.30 8.67 -7.94
N VAL A 208 0.99 8.91 -6.66
CA VAL A 208 1.97 8.98 -5.58
C VAL A 208 1.46 8.08 -4.47
N HIS A 209 2.28 7.13 -4.05
CA HIS A 209 1.98 6.24 -2.94
C HIS A 209 2.99 6.47 -1.81
N ARG A 210 2.50 6.37 -0.59
CA ARG A 210 3.33 6.16 0.60
C ARG A 210 3.21 4.69 0.97
N LEU A 211 4.33 3.96 1.02
CA LEU A 211 4.40 2.58 1.49
C LEU A 211 4.91 2.60 2.93
N GLY A 212 4.26 1.83 3.81
CA GLY A 212 4.60 1.61 5.21
C GLY A 212 3.67 0.51 5.75
N GLU A 213 4.18 -0.38 6.60
CA GLU A 213 3.51 -1.65 6.98
C GLU A 213 2.30 -1.42 7.91
N TYR A 214 2.20 -0.26 8.59
CA TYR A 214 1.00 0.17 9.31
C TYR A 214 0.01 0.98 8.45
N SER A 215 -0.45 0.39 7.35
CA SER A 215 -1.54 0.93 6.54
C SER A 215 -2.91 1.01 7.27
N MET A 216 -2.96 0.77 8.58
CA MET A 216 -4.19 0.94 9.38
C MET A 216 -4.46 2.40 9.76
N GLU A 217 -3.51 3.33 9.54
CA GLU A 217 -3.74 4.78 9.72
C GLU A 217 -4.16 5.51 8.44
N TRP A 218 -4.53 4.80 7.36
CA TRP A 218 -5.22 5.45 6.22
C TRP A 218 -6.56 6.07 6.64
N ASP A 219 -7.01 5.78 7.86
CA ASP A 219 -8.18 6.35 8.50
C ASP A 219 -7.87 7.56 9.40
N ASP A 220 -6.65 8.13 9.44
CA ASP A 220 -6.55 9.52 9.92
C ASP A 220 -7.15 10.43 8.84
N PRO A 221 -8.39 10.93 9.02
CA PRO A 221 -9.06 11.75 8.02
C PRO A 221 -8.36 13.10 7.85
N GLN A 222 -7.30 13.36 8.63
CA GLN A 222 -6.51 14.59 8.65
C GLN A 222 -5.11 14.43 8.07
N ASP A 223 -4.79 13.39 7.27
CA ASP A 223 -3.55 13.43 6.47
C ASP A 223 -3.69 14.47 5.33
N THR A 224 -3.69 15.74 5.72
CA THR A 224 -3.73 16.91 4.85
C THR A 224 -2.53 16.92 3.91
N THR A 225 -1.42 16.31 4.33
CA THR A 225 -0.19 16.24 3.56
C THR A 225 -0.37 15.38 2.31
N LEU A 226 -0.87 14.15 2.45
CA LEU A 226 -1.06 13.29 1.29
C LEU A 226 -2.10 13.90 0.33
N MET A 227 -3.13 14.55 0.89
CA MET A 227 -4.10 15.32 0.11
C MET A 227 -3.42 16.49 -0.64
N ASP A 228 -2.52 17.23 0.01
CA ASP A 228 -1.76 18.32 -0.62
C ASP A 228 -0.85 17.81 -1.74
N ILE A 229 -0.16 16.69 -1.54
CA ILE A 229 0.60 16.02 -2.60
C ILE A 229 -0.33 15.61 -3.76
N THR A 230 -1.49 15.06 -3.44
CA THR A 230 -2.46 14.59 -4.44
C THR A 230 -3.06 15.76 -5.25
N ARG A 231 -3.24 16.93 -4.64
CA ARG A 231 -3.67 18.17 -5.32
C ARG A 231 -2.66 18.64 -6.37
N LEU A 232 -1.37 18.30 -6.23
CA LEU A 232 -0.35 18.61 -7.24
C LEU A 232 -0.47 17.73 -8.49
N LEU A 233 -1.11 16.56 -8.37
CA LEU A 233 -1.29 15.65 -9.50
C LEU A 233 -2.36 16.19 -10.46
N PRO A 234 -2.29 15.90 -11.77
CA PRO A 234 -3.34 16.29 -12.72
C PRO A 234 -4.69 15.64 -12.35
N PRO A 235 -5.86 16.20 -12.74
CA PRO A 235 -7.15 15.51 -12.56
C PRO A 235 -7.23 14.17 -13.31
N LEU A 236 -8.15 13.28 -12.92
CA LEU A 236 -8.41 12.03 -13.64
C LEU A 236 -9.10 12.34 -14.98
N LYS A 237 -8.44 11.99 -16.09
CA LYS A 237 -9.02 12.16 -17.45
C LYS A 237 -9.81 10.92 -17.82
N LYS A 238 -11.13 11.05 -17.89
CA LYS A 238 -12.07 9.97 -18.30
C LYS A 238 -11.85 8.66 -17.51
N PRO A 239 -11.86 8.69 -16.16
CA PRO A 239 -11.69 7.49 -15.37
C PRO A 239 -12.78 6.47 -15.71
N THR A 240 -12.37 5.24 -16.02
CA THR A 240 -13.30 4.13 -16.30
C THR A 240 -13.64 3.34 -15.04
N ARG A 241 -12.75 3.38 -14.05
CA ARG A 241 -12.90 2.74 -12.74
C ARG A 241 -12.54 3.75 -11.65
N LEU A 242 -13.31 3.78 -10.56
CA LEU A 242 -12.91 4.40 -9.30
C LEU A 242 -12.66 3.32 -8.26
N ASP A 243 -11.44 3.28 -7.74
CA ASP A 243 -10.97 2.31 -6.76
C ASP A 243 -10.04 2.98 -5.73
N ALA A 244 -9.54 2.22 -4.77
CA ALA A 244 -8.60 2.71 -3.75
C ALA A 244 -7.36 3.42 -4.34
N ARG A 245 -6.93 3.07 -5.56
CA ARG A 245 -5.70 3.60 -6.17
C ARG A 245 -5.88 5.01 -6.69
N ASN A 246 -7.10 5.39 -7.05
CA ASN A 246 -7.39 6.70 -7.65
C ASN A 246 -8.41 7.53 -6.86
N TRP A 247 -8.96 6.98 -5.77
CA TRP A 247 -9.94 7.65 -4.91
C TRP A 247 -9.47 9.00 -4.39
N GLN A 248 -8.28 9.06 -3.80
CA GLN A 248 -7.72 10.31 -3.26
C GLN A 248 -7.56 11.38 -4.35
N ARG A 249 -7.16 10.97 -5.56
CA ARG A 249 -7.00 11.87 -6.70
C ARG A 249 -8.34 12.40 -7.21
N TYR A 250 -9.39 11.58 -7.18
CA TYR A 250 -10.74 12.05 -7.41
C TYR A 250 -11.17 13.08 -6.34
N LEU A 251 -10.95 12.80 -5.05
CA LEU A 251 -11.29 13.74 -3.97
C LEU A 251 -10.61 15.09 -4.13
N ALA A 252 -9.31 15.09 -4.42
CA ALA A 252 -8.52 16.31 -4.64
C ALA A 252 -9.03 17.14 -5.83
N HIS A 253 -9.61 16.50 -6.84
CA HIS A 253 -10.02 17.11 -8.11
C HIS A 253 -11.48 16.84 -8.46
N ARG A 254 -12.36 16.84 -7.46
CA ARG A 254 -13.76 16.43 -7.60
C ARG A 254 -14.51 17.16 -8.72
N HIS A 255 -14.32 18.47 -8.80
CA HIS A 255 -15.01 19.32 -9.79
C HIS A 255 -14.39 19.26 -11.19
N SER A 256 -13.15 18.80 -11.31
CA SER A 256 -12.41 18.70 -12.58
C SER A 256 -12.45 17.30 -13.18
N THR A 257 -12.96 16.31 -12.44
CA THR A 257 -13.02 14.91 -12.85
C THR A 257 -14.38 14.60 -13.46
N ASP A 258 -14.38 14.23 -14.75
CA ASP A 258 -15.58 13.79 -15.43
C ASP A 258 -15.91 12.33 -15.08
N LEU A 259 -16.93 12.14 -14.24
CA LEU A 259 -17.39 10.84 -13.78
C LEU A 259 -18.25 10.09 -14.81
N THR A 260 -18.64 10.70 -15.93
CA THR A 260 -19.55 10.08 -16.89
C THR A 260 -19.00 8.78 -17.48
N TYR A 261 -17.68 8.62 -17.52
CA TYR A 261 -16.97 7.44 -18.04
C TYR A 261 -16.81 6.30 -17.02
N VAL A 262 -17.09 6.54 -15.74
CA VAL A 262 -16.89 5.54 -14.69
C VAL A 262 -17.94 4.45 -14.83
N TRP A 263 -17.50 3.24 -15.20
CA TRP A 263 -18.34 2.06 -15.32
C TRP A 263 -18.13 1.07 -14.17
N GLU A 264 -17.05 1.19 -13.42
CA GLU A 264 -16.77 0.39 -12.21
C GLU A 264 -16.47 1.29 -11.00
N PHE A 265 -17.15 1.03 -9.88
CA PHE A 265 -16.83 1.60 -8.57
C PHE A 265 -16.50 0.47 -7.61
N ASP A 266 -15.33 0.53 -6.97
CA ASP A 266 -14.83 -0.49 -6.07
C ASP A 266 -14.29 0.09 -4.77
N SER A 267 -15.05 -0.09 -3.69
CA SER A 267 -14.71 0.40 -2.36
C SER A 267 -13.97 -0.61 -1.48
N GLY A 268 -13.65 -1.81 -1.98
CA GLY A 268 -13.08 -2.90 -1.17
C GLY A 268 -11.88 -2.48 -0.32
N ASP A 269 -10.99 -1.67 -0.90
CA ASP A 269 -9.77 -1.15 -0.26
C ASP A 269 -9.78 0.38 -0.07
N MET A 270 -10.94 1.04 -0.21
CA MET A 270 -11.04 2.50 -0.02
C MET A 270 -11.04 2.86 1.48
N PRO A 271 -10.52 4.05 1.86
CA PRO A 271 -10.58 4.53 3.24
C PRO A 271 -12.03 4.80 3.65
N ASP A 272 -12.40 4.58 4.91
CA ASP A 272 -13.81 4.63 5.38
C ASP A 272 -14.50 5.99 5.09
N SER A 273 -13.71 7.07 4.95
CA SER A 273 -14.16 8.40 4.50
C SER A 273 -14.83 8.44 3.12
N TRP A 274 -14.67 7.39 2.29
CA TRP A 274 -15.36 7.29 1.00
C TRP A 274 -16.87 7.32 1.19
N GLU A 275 -17.38 6.68 2.25
CA GLU A 275 -18.80 6.59 2.54
C GLU A 275 -19.40 7.97 2.75
N ASP A 276 -18.75 8.83 3.52
CA ASP A 276 -19.25 10.18 3.77
C ASP A 276 -19.26 11.02 2.48
N THR A 277 -18.28 10.81 1.61
CA THR A 277 -18.23 11.52 0.34
C THR A 277 -19.34 11.06 -0.61
N VAL A 278 -19.61 9.75 -0.67
CA VAL A 278 -20.53 9.16 -1.64
C VAL A 278 -21.97 9.15 -1.15
N CYS A 279 -22.20 8.71 0.10
CA CYS A 279 -23.53 8.53 0.67
C CYS A 279 -24.17 9.86 1.10
N ASN A 280 -23.37 10.81 1.63
CA ASN A 280 -23.92 12.08 2.12
C ASN A 280 -24.00 13.17 1.03
N ASN A 281 -23.25 13.06 -0.08
CA ASN A 281 -23.32 14.01 -1.18
C ASN A 281 -24.11 13.43 -2.36
N GLN A 282 -25.39 13.81 -2.44
CA GLN A 282 -26.40 13.18 -3.29
C GLN A 282 -26.21 13.09 -4.82
N PRO A 283 -25.26 13.74 -5.52
CA PRO A 283 -25.13 13.52 -6.97
C PRO A 283 -23.96 12.62 -7.40
N PHE A 284 -23.24 11.93 -6.51
CA PHE A 284 -22.05 11.14 -6.94
C PHE A 284 -22.38 10.09 -8.00
N PHE A 285 -23.28 9.14 -7.72
CA PHE A 285 -23.61 8.10 -8.69
C PHE A 285 -24.43 8.61 -9.87
N GLN A 286 -25.18 9.70 -9.68
CA GLN A 286 -25.89 10.38 -10.78
C GLN A 286 -24.90 10.95 -11.81
N ALA A 287 -23.70 11.35 -11.38
CA ALA A 287 -22.62 11.77 -12.28
C ALA A 287 -21.97 10.57 -13.01
N CYS A 288 -21.98 9.38 -12.41
CA CYS A 288 -21.45 8.14 -13.00
C CYS A 288 -22.42 7.48 -13.99
N ARG A 289 -22.73 8.18 -15.10
CA ARG A 289 -23.74 7.74 -16.09
C ARG A 289 -23.46 6.36 -16.70
N SER A 290 -22.19 5.96 -16.82
CA SER A 290 -21.79 4.66 -17.34
C SER A 290 -21.65 3.55 -16.29
N LEU A 291 -21.97 3.80 -15.01
CA LEU A 291 -21.76 2.83 -13.92
C LEU A 291 -22.52 1.53 -14.17
N ARG A 292 -21.81 0.41 -14.19
CA ARG A 292 -22.31 -0.97 -14.35
C ARG A 292 -21.92 -1.84 -13.15
N ILE A 293 -20.65 -1.77 -12.74
CA ILE A 293 -20.16 -2.58 -11.61
C ILE A 293 -20.09 -1.70 -10.37
N LEU A 294 -20.71 -2.18 -9.29
CA LEU A 294 -20.69 -1.54 -7.99
C LEU A 294 -20.26 -2.56 -6.93
N LYS A 295 -19.02 -2.45 -6.45
CA LYS A 295 -18.45 -3.28 -5.38
C LYS A 295 -18.38 -2.45 -4.11
N ILE A 296 -19.32 -2.70 -3.20
CA ILE A 296 -19.39 -2.01 -1.91
C ILE A 296 -18.93 -2.92 -0.78
N SER A 297 -17.90 -2.52 -0.04
CA SER A 297 -17.55 -3.15 1.23
C SER A 297 -18.61 -2.78 2.28
N THR A 298 -19.40 -3.74 2.73
CA THR A 298 -20.50 -3.50 3.68
C THR A 298 -20.01 -3.50 5.13
N ARG A 299 -19.15 -2.55 5.50
CA ARG A 299 -18.71 -2.39 6.90
C ARG A 299 -19.76 -1.67 7.75
N ARG A 300 -20.48 -0.70 7.17
CA ARG A 300 -21.52 0.07 7.87
C ARG A 300 -22.93 -0.47 7.67
N THR A 301 -23.72 -0.47 8.76
CA THR A 301 -25.15 -0.80 8.72
C THR A 301 -25.91 0.18 7.84
N GLY A 302 -26.69 -0.33 6.88
CA GLY A 302 -27.55 0.48 6.01
C GLY A 302 -26.99 0.80 4.62
N LEU A 303 -25.70 0.54 4.36
CA LEU A 303 -25.10 0.70 3.02
C LEU A 303 -25.85 -0.08 1.94
N PHE A 304 -26.21 -1.32 2.23
CA PHE A 304 -27.00 -2.13 1.30
C PHE A 304 -28.36 -1.49 0.99
N LYS A 305 -29.06 -1.00 2.02
CA LYS A 305 -30.35 -0.31 1.84
C LYS A 305 -30.20 0.95 1.00
N TRP A 306 -29.14 1.72 1.25
CA TRP A 306 -28.81 2.91 0.47
C TRP A 306 -28.48 2.56 -1.00
N ALA A 307 -27.67 1.54 -1.25
CA ALA A 307 -27.32 1.09 -2.60
C ALA A 307 -28.56 0.60 -3.38
N VAL A 308 -29.48 -0.11 -2.71
CA VAL A 308 -30.76 -0.51 -3.29
C VAL A 308 -31.62 0.71 -3.64
N GLN A 309 -31.63 1.75 -2.80
CA GLN A 309 -32.39 2.96 -3.07
C GLN A 309 -31.83 3.73 -4.27
N GLU A 310 -30.50 3.94 -4.33
CA GLU A 310 -29.84 4.59 -5.47
C GLU A 310 -30.10 3.85 -6.79
N LYS A 311 -30.09 2.50 -6.78
CA LYS A 311 -30.47 1.70 -7.95
C LYS A 311 -31.90 2.02 -8.41
N ARG A 312 -32.86 2.01 -7.48
CA ARG A 312 -34.28 2.30 -7.80
C ARG A 312 -34.45 3.71 -8.35
N ASP A 313 -33.78 4.70 -7.76
CA ASP A 313 -33.87 6.10 -8.20
C ASP A 313 -33.29 6.26 -9.61
N ARG A 314 -32.23 5.51 -9.95
CA ARG A 314 -31.65 5.50 -11.31
C ARG A 314 -32.57 4.85 -12.34
N GLU A 315 -33.17 3.71 -12.02
CA GLU A 315 -34.15 3.02 -12.90
C GLU A 315 -35.40 3.88 -13.13
N TRP A 316 -35.87 4.56 -12.07
CA TRP A 316 -36.98 5.50 -12.16
C TRP A 316 -36.66 6.67 -13.11
N ASN A 317 -35.46 7.25 -12.98
CA ASN A 317 -35.05 8.41 -13.78
C ASN A 317 -34.70 8.08 -15.23
N SER A 318 -34.26 6.86 -15.54
CA SER A 318 -33.96 6.46 -16.91
C SER A 318 -35.21 6.16 -17.74
N GLY A 319 -36.40 6.12 -17.12
CA GLY A 319 -37.63 5.69 -17.77
C GLY A 319 -37.61 4.21 -18.19
N SER A 320 -36.54 3.47 -17.83
CA SER A 320 -36.54 2.02 -17.85
C SER A 320 -37.28 1.55 -16.60
N THR A 321 -38.60 1.66 -16.62
CA THR A 321 -39.40 0.69 -15.88
C THR A 321 -38.90 -0.67 -16.35
N ALA A 322 -38.21 -1.38 -15.48
CA ALA A 322 -38.02 -2.81 -15.64
C ALA A 322 -39.43 -3.40 -15.70
N VAL A 323 -39.97 -3.50 -16.92
CA VAL A 323 -41.14 -4.31 -17.21
C VAL A 323 -40.69 -5.69 -16.77
N GLY A 324 -41.23 -6.14 -15.64
CA GLY A 324 -41.11 -7.51 -15.19
C GLY A 324 -41.70 -8.40 -16.27
N ILE A 325 -40.86 -8.85 -17.18
CA ILE A 325 -41.03 -10.10 -17.92
C ILE A 325 -40.51 -11.12 -16.91
N GLY A 326 -41.33 -11.92 -16.25
CA GLY A 326 -42.44 -12.67 -16.81
C GLY A 326 -42.12 -14.12 -16.46
N MET A 327 -42.98 -14.70 -15.63
CA MET A 327 -42.96 -16.10 -15.24
C MET A 327 -42.78 -17.03 -16.45
N GLY A 328 -41.85 -17.99 -16.31
CA GLY A 328 -42.00 -19.38 -16.76
C GLY A 328 -42.05 -19.67 -18.25
N SER A 329 -41.03 -20.37 -18.75
CA SER A 329 -41.27 -21.44 -19.74
C SER A 329 -40.34 -22.63 -19.48
N PRO A 330 -40.81 -23.88 -19.67
CA PRO A 330 -40.16 -25.08 -19.16
C PRO A 330 -39.54 -25.89 -20.31
N PHE A 331 -38.24 -25.75 -20.58
CA PHE A 331 -37.47 -26.78 -21.29
C PHE A 331 -36.02 -26.70 -20.83
N GLY A 332 -35.52 -27.80 -20.26
CA GLY A 332 -34.21 -27.91 -19.65
C GLY A 332 -33.07 -28.18 -20.63
N VAL A 333 -31.84 -27.98 -20.14
CA VAL A 333 -30.81 -29.00 -19.84
C VAL A 333 -29.47 -28.26 -19.63
N ASP A 334 -28.83 -28.54 -18.49
CA ASP A 334 -27.40 -28.48 -18.07
C ASP A 334 -26.49 -27.34 -18.59
N ASP A 335 -25.73 -26.59 -17.78
CA ASP A 335 -24.87 -26.99 -16.66
C ASP A 335 -24.74 -25.88 -15.59
N SER A 336 -24.34 -26.32 -14.40
CA SER A 336 -24.43 -25.72 -13.07
C SER A 336 -23.71 -24.39 -12.77
N GLU A 337 -24.48 -23.43 -12.24
CA GLU A 337 -24.05 -22.42 -11.25
C GLU A 337 -25.09 -22.43 -10.09
N ILE A 338 -24.61 -22.37 -8.85
CA ILE A 338 -25.34 -22.75 -7.64
C ILE A 338 -26.30 -21.64 -7.18
N ASP A 339 -27.60 -21.96 -7.16
CA ASP A 339 -28.67 -21.17 -6.52
C ASP A 339 -28.91 -21.68 -5.08
N LEU A 340 -29.04 -20.74 -4.14
CA LEU A 340 -29.24 -21.00 -2.72
C LEU A 340 -30.74 -21.19 -2.43
N GLY A 341 -31.15 -22.45 -2.37
CA GLY A 341 -32.48 -22.85 -1.94
C GLY A 341 -32.81 -22.41 -0.50
N LEU A 342 -33.81 -21.55 -0.36
CA LEU A 342 -34.50 -21.29 0.90
C LEU A 342 -35.56 -22.37 1.13
N GLY A 343 -35.24 -23.31 2.03
CA GLY A 343 -36.17 -24.30 2.55
C GLY A 343 -37.20 -23.67 3.48
N SER A 344 -38.47 -23.93 3.21
CA SER A 344 -39.61 -23.67 4.09
C SER A 344 -39.64 -24.71 5.21
N ILE A 345 -39.69 -24.27 6.47
CA ILE A 345 -39.96 -25.13 7.63
C ILE A 345 -41.13 -24.55 8.42
N GLY A 346 -42.24 -25.30 8.39
CA GLY A 346 -42.92 -25.83 9.57
C GLY A 346 -43.41 -24.86 10.66
N ALA A 347 -44.73 -24.75 10.76
CA ALA A 347 -45.44 -24.29 11.95
C ALA A 347 -45.22 -25.22 13.16
N GLY A 348 -45.23 -24.63 14.36
CA GLY A 348 -45.63 -25.32 15.59
C GLY A 348 -44.74 -25.07 16.80
N SER A 349 -45.23 -24.24 17.73
CA SER A 349 -45.48 -24.59 19.16
C SER A 349 -45.23 -23.41 20.09
N ASP A 350 -46.28 -23.07 20.83
CA ASP A 350 -46.32 -22.16 21.96
C ASP A 350 -45.29 -22.54 23.04
N VAL A 351 -44.51 -21.55 23.50
CA VAL A 351 -43.89 -21.58 24.83
C VAL A 351 -43.96 -20.17 25.43
N THR A 352 -44.66 -20.08 26.55
CA THR A 352 -44.86 -18.92 27.43
C THR A 352 -43.54 -18.43 28.04
N PRO A 353 -43.33 -17.11 28.23
CA PRO A 353 -42.14 -16.62 28.90
C PRO A 353 -42.33 -16.61 30.43
N SER A 354 -41.40 -17.25 31.15
CA SER A 354 -41.23 -17.11 32.60
C SER A 354 -40.34 -15.91 32.93
N LEU A 355 -40.78 -15.13 33.93
CA LEU A 355 -40.08 -13.97 34.50
C LEU A 355 -38.78 -14.38 35.22
N PRO A 356 -37.73 -13.52 35.23
CA PRO A 356 -36.54 -13.75 36.03
C PRO A 356 -36.76 -13.37 37.49
N GLN A 357 -36.30 -14.24 38.40
CA GLN A 357 -36.14 -13.92 39.82
C GLN A 357 -34.84 -13.12 40.08
N PRO A 358 -34.82 -12.24 41.09
CA PRO A 358 -33.64 -11.47 41.45
C PRO A 358 -32.68 -12.30 42.30
N TYR A 359 -31.38 -12.23 41.97
CA TYR A 359 -30.31 -12.85 42.74
C TYR A 359 -29.88 -11.92 43.90
N ILE A 360 -29.91 -12.47 45.11
CA ILE A 360 -29.42 -11.85 46.35
C ILE A 360 -27.93 -12.22 46.49
N GLY A 361 -27.05 -11.22 46.52
CA GLY A 361 -25.63 -11.43 46.84
C GLY A 361 -25.39 -11.39 48.36
N PRO A 362 -24.33 -12.06 48.84
CA PRO A 362 -23.73 -11.73 50.12
C PRO A 362 -22.27 -11.27 50.00
N ASN A 363 -21.97 -10.42 50.98
CA ASN A 363 -20.76 -9.71 51.39
C ASN A 363 -19.38 -10.40 51.29
N GLU A 364 -18.41 -9.48 51.12
CA GLU A 364 -17.11 -9.34 51.79
C GLU A 364 -16.09 -10.50 51.75
N ARG A 365 -14.93 -10.20 51.15
CA ARG A 365 -13.63 -10.22 51.85
C ARG A 365 -12.54 -9.46 51.09
N GLN A 366 -11.81 -8.65 51.87
CA GLN A 366 -10.48 -8.11 51.59
C GLN A 366 -9.48 -9.25 51.33
N ASP A 367 -8.55 -9.05 50.40
CA ASP A 367 -7.11 -9.22 50.61
C ASP A 367 -6.34 -8.61 49.42
N ASP A 368 -5.29 -7.87 49.76
CA ASP A 368 -4.35 -7.19 48.86
C ASP A 368 -3.45 -8.19 48.12
N GLU A 369 -3.57 -8.27 46.80
CA GLU A 369 -2.49 -8.77 45.93
C GLU A 369 -2.44 -7.94 44.63
N VAL A 370 -1.28 -7.34 44.38
CA VAL A 370 -0.93 -6.65 43.13
C VAL A 370 -0.69 -7.69 42.04
N PRO A 371 -1.44 -7.72 40.92
CA PRO A 371 -1.14 -8.63 39.83
C PRO A 371 -0.21 -7.96 38.80
N MET A 372 0.87 -8.66 38.49
CA MET A 372 1.65 -8.53 37.24
C MET A 372 0.72 -8.53 36.01
N PRO A 373 1.05 -7.77 34.94
CA PRO A 373 0.21 -7.70 33.76
C PRO A 373 0.23 -9.04 33.01
N ARG A 374 -0.95 -9.65 32.90
CA ARG A 374 -1.18 -10.82 32.06
C ARG A 374 -1.26 -10.39 30.60
N HIS A 375 -0.49 -11.08 29.75
CA HIS A 375 -0.56 -11.00 28.30
C HIS A 375 -2.01 -11.02 27.78
N CYS A 376 -2.36 -9.98 27.01
CA CYS A 376 -3.55 -9.98 26.18
C CYS A 376 -3.42 -11.03 25.08
N PRO A 377 -4.39 -11.95 24.90
CA PRO A 377 -4.47 -12.74 23.69
C PRO A 377 -4.94 -11.83 22.56
N LEU A 378 -4.14 -11.76 21.50
CA LEU A 378 -4.50 -11.16 20.22
C LEU A 378 -5.88 -11.69 19.78
N ARG A 379 -6.90 -10.82 19.85
CA ARG A 379 -8.19 -11.08 19.20
C ARG A 379 -7.94 -11.01 17.70
N GLY A 380 -8.04 -12.16 17.04
CA GLY A 380 -8.14 -12.19 15.59
C GLY A 380 -9.35 -11.37 15.14
N CYS A 381 -9.10 -10.27 14.44
CA CYS A 381 -10.11 -9.60 13.63
C CYS A 381 -10.51 -10.56 12.53
N ALA A 382 -11.64 -11.25 12.71
CA ALA A 382 -12.28 -11.96 11.62
C ALA A 382 -12.73 -10.91 10.60
N SER A 383 -12.08 -10.90 9.44
CA SER A 383 -12.55 -10.19 8.25
C SER A 383 -14.00 -10.60 7.99
N GLY A 384 -14.92 -9.64 8.12
CA GLY A 384 -16.34 -9.86 7.83
C GLY A 384 -16.56 -10.34 6.38
N PRO A 385 -17.70 -10.97 6.08
CA PRO A 385 -17.98 -11.49 4.76
C PRO A 385 -18.00 -10.35 3.73
N THR A 386 -17.09 -10.39 2.76
CA THR A 386 -17.19 -9.59 1.54
C THR A 386 -18.36 -10.13 0.73
N VAL A 387 -19.47 -9.39 0.68
CA VAL A 387 -20.58 -9.71 -0.22
C VAL A 387 -20.19 -9.28 -1.63
N PHE A 388 -19.82 -10.23 -2.47
CA PHE A 388 -19.68 -10.00 -3.90
C PHE A 388 -21.06 -9.89 -4.52
N LEU A 389 -21.51 -8.66 -4.78
CA LEU A 389 -22.61 -8.43 -5.72
C LEU A 389 -22.01 -8.39 -7.12
N GLY A 390 -21.83 -9.58 -7.72
CA GLY A 390 -21.60 -9.72 -9.16
C GLY A 390 -22.88 -9.34 -9.90
N LEU A 391 -23.14 -8.04 -10.05
CA LEU A 391 -24.21 -7.56 -10.90
C LEU A 391 -23.66 -7.47 -12.33
N GLU A 392 -23.73 -8.58 -13.05
CA GLU A 392 -23.51 -8.56 -14.50
C GLU A 392 -24.72 -7.93 -15.19
N TRP A 393 -24.49 -6.79 -15.83
CA TRP A 393 -25.47 -6.15 -16.70
C TRP A 393 -25.23 -6.64 -18.12
N LEU A 394 -26.05 -7.60 -18.57
CA LEU A 394 -26.17 -7.91 -20.00
C LEU A 394 -26.89 -6.73 -20.67
N ALA A 395 -26.11 -5.84 -21.28
CA ALA A 395 -26.65 -4.84 -22.19
C ALA A 395 -26.96 -5.51 -23.54
N CYS A 396 -28.24 -5.69 -23.85
CA CYS A 396 -28.67 -5.85 -25.24
C CYS A 396 -28.23 -4.59 -26.00
N THR A 397 -27.36 -4.78 -26.99
CA THR A 397 -27.04 -3.77 -27.98
C THR A 397 -27.98 -3.99 -29.15
N ASP A 398 -28.96 -3.10 -29.32
CA ASP A 398 -29.65 -2.97 -30.60
C ASP A 398 -28.69 -2.27 -31.58
N VAL A 399 -28.49 -2.92 -32.73
CA VAL A 399 -27.77 -2.40 -33.91
C VAL A 399 -28.68 -1.43 -34.67
#